data_AF-A0AAW1E1B0-F1
#
_entry.id   AF-A0AAW1E1B0-F1
#
_cell.length_a   1.000
_cell.length_b   1.000
_cell.length_c   1.000
_cell.angle_alpha   90.00
_cell.angle_beta   90.00
_cell.angle_gamma   90.00
#
_symmetry.space_group_name_H-M   'P 1'
#
loop_
_entity.id
_entity.type
_entity.pdbx_description
1 polymer ?
#
loop_
_entity_poly.entity_id
_entity_poly.type
_entity_poly.pdbx_seq_one_letter_code
_entity_poly.pdbx_strand_id
1 'polypeptide(L)'
;MVMKPTSGPPELTIDHIKDHQEKAGPYEWSEWTRRGATKDKEGLWRAHDGRVVASAELCAALLPGAHGPTHEGKKRTLNNLEQLWWHPHMEAMSFLFCDECQICGNHNPRKPFKTPMGSYPVPSACFQDISIDYTDM
;
A
#
# COMPACT_ATOMS: atom_id res chain seq x y z
N MET A 1 10.48 10.61 -26.34
CA MET A 1 9.25 11.31 -25.91
C MET A 1 8.78 10.67 -24.62
N VAL A 2 8.97 11.34 -23.48
CA VAL A 2 8.46 10.84 -22.19
C VAL A 2 6.99 11.21 -22.15
N MET A 3 6.11 10.23 -22.31
CA MET A 3 4.67 10.40 -22.07
C MET A 3 4.51 10.74 -20.59
N LYS A 4 4.28 12.02 -20.28
CA LYS A 4 3.81 12.42 -18.97
C LYS A 4 2.42 11.79 -18.79
N PRO A 5 2.14 11.12 -17.66
CA PRO A 5 0.78 10.71 -17.37
C PRO A 5 -0.09 11.96 -17.23
N THR A 6 -0.89 12.23 -18.26
CA THR A 6 -2.01 13.16 -18.22
C THR A 6 -3.14 12.48 -17.46
N SER A 7 -3.16 12.63 -16.15
CA SER A 7 -4.38 12.44 -15.37
C SER A 7 -4.22 13.21 -14.07
N GLY A 8 -4.88 14.37 -13.98
CA GLY A 8 -5.35 14.83 -12.69
C GLY A 8 -6.23 13.74 -12.05
N PRO A 9 -6.47 13.77 -10.73
CA PRO A 9 -7.37 12.81 -10.11
C PRO A 9 -8.68 12.78 -10.90
N PRO A 10 -9.19 11.60 -11.29
CA PRO A 10 -10.46 11.51 -11.99
C PRO A 10 -11.50 12.28 -11.18
N GLU A 11 -12.30 13.09 -11.85
CA GLU A 11 -13.38 13.80 -11.17
C GLU A 11 -14.33 12.74 -10.62
N LEU A 12 -14.30 12.52 -9.29
CA LEU A 12 -15.04 11.46 -8.58
C LEU A 12 -16.53 11.81 -8.48
N THR A 13 -17.15 12.09 -9.62
CA THR A 13 -18.59 12.26 -9.73
C THR A 13 -19.27 10.91 -9.57
N ILE A 14 -20.52 10.92 -9.09
CA ILE A 14 -21.30 9.70 -8.85
C ILE A 14 -21.45 8.88 -10.15
N ASP A 15 -21.66 9.56 -11.28
CA ASP A 15 -21.81 8.91 -12.58
C ASP A 15 -20.51 8.23 -13.04
N HIS A 16 -19.36 8.85 -12.76
CA HIS A 16 -18.06 8.26 -13.06
C HIS A 16 -17.78 7.02 -12.21
N ILE A 17 -18.18 7.03 -10.93
CA ILE A 17 -18.06 5.87 -10.05
C ILE A 17 -18.94 4.72 -10.56
N LYS A 18 -20.18 5.01 -11.00
CA LYS A 18 -21.07 4.00 -11.58
C LYS A 18 -20.48 3.38 -12.85
N ASP A 19 -19.93 4.20 -13.74
CA ASP A 19 -19.25 3.72 -14.95
C ASP A 19 -18.10 2.76 -14.61
N HIS A 20 -17.26 3.09 -13.62
CA HIS A 20 -16.21 2.20 -13.13
C HIS A 20 -16.75 0.91 -12.50
N GLN A 21 -17.84 1.00 -11.75
CA GLN A 21 -18.49 -0.19 -11.17
C GLN A 21 -19.11 -1.08 -12.24
N GLU A 22 -19.65 -0.51 -13.31
CA GLU A 22 -20.21 -1.25 -14.43
C GLU A 22 -19.13 -1.94 -15.28
N LYS A 23 -17.95 -1.32 -15.42
CA LYS A 23 -16.81 -1.92 -16.13
C LYS A 23 -16.13 -3.08 -15.40
N ALA A 24 -16.27 -3.17 -14.09
CA ALA A 24 -15.68 -4.23 -13.25
C ALA A 24 -16.08 -5.66 -13.70
N GLY A 25 -17.24 -5.78 -14.34
CA GLY A 25 -17.71 -7.02 -14.93
C GLY A 25 -18.24 -8.05 -13.91
N PRO A 26 -18.76 -9.18 -14.40
CA PRO A 26 -19.53 -10.13 -13.58
C PRO A 26 -18.70 -10.86 -12.51
N TYR A 27 -17.39 -11.00 -12.70
CA TYR A 27 -16.52 -11.65 -11.73
C TYR A 27 -16.33 -10.80 -10.47
N GLU A 28 -15.98 -9.51 -10.63
CA GLU A 28 -15.88 -8.58 -9.49
C GLU A 28 -17.22 -8.43 -8.80
N TRP A 29 -18.32 -8.29 -9.54
CA TRP A 29 -19.66 -8.22 -8.93
C TRP A 29 -19.99 -9.44 -8.08
N SER A 30 -19.67 -10.64 -8.57
CA SER A 30 -19.90 -11.88 -7.83
C SER A 30 -19.12 -11.90 -6.51
N GLU A 31 -17.87 -11.43 -6.53
CA GLU A 31 -17.05 -11.27 -5.32
C GLU A 31 -17.60 -10.22 -4.36
N TRP A 32 -18.04 -9.07 -4.87
CA TRP A 32 -18.65 -8.02 -4.05
C TRP A 32 -19.92 -8.55 -3.36
N THR A 33 -20.81 -9.20 -4.11
CA THR A 33 -22.04 -9.80 -3.56
C THR A 33 -21.73 -10.90 -2.54
N ARG A 34 -20.75 -11.77 -2.82
CA ARG A 34 -20.31 -12.82 -1.89
C ARG A 34 -19.83 -12.24 -0.56
N ARG A 35 -19.29 -11.03 -0.57
CA ARG A 35 -18.81 -10.28 0.60
C ARG A 35 -19.86 -9.34 1.21
N GLY A 36 -21.10 -9.41 0.74
CA GLY A 36 -22.25 -8.67 1.28
C GLY A 36 -22.45 -7.27 0.72
N ALA A 37 -21.82 -6.93 -0.40
CA ALA A 37 -22.11 -5.68 -1.10
C ALA A 37 -23.41 -5.79 -1.91
N THR A 38 -24.14 -4.69 -2.01
CA THR A 38 -25.42 -4.59 -2.71
C THR A 38 -25.50 -3.32 -3.54
N LYS A 39 -26.28 -3.35 -4.62
CA LYS A 39 -26.57 -2.18 -5.45
C LYS A 39 -27.75 -1.41 -4.83
N ASP A 40 -27.58 -0.11 -4.59
CA ASP A 40 -28.63 0.75 -4.05
C ASP A 40 -29.69 1.14 -5.10
N LYS A 41 -30.70 1.90 -4.69
CA LYS A 41 -31.81 2.35 -5.57
C LYS A 41 -31.33 3.24 -6.71
N GLU A 42 -30.20 3.90 -6.55
CA GLU A 42 -29.60 4.80 -7.54
C GLU A 42 -28.66 4.05 -8.49
N GLY A 43 -28.44 2.75 -8.25
CA GLY A 43 -27.56 1.92 -9.06
C GLY A 43 -26.09 1.96 -8.63
N LEU A 44 -25.78 2.46 -7.44
CA LEU A 44 -24.41 2.47 -6.91
C LEU A 44 -24.18 1.24 -6.02
N TRP A 45 -23.05 0.56 -6.21
CA TRP A 45 -22.65 -0.52 -5.32
C TRP A 45 -22.13 0.02 -4.00
N ARG A 46 -22.66 -0.53 -2.90
CA ARG A 46 -22.26 -0.22 -1.53
C ARG A 46 -21.95 -1.49 -0.76
N ALA A 47 -20.95 -1.42 0.09
CA ALA A 47 -20.60 -2.48 1.02
C ALA A 47 -21.66 -2.61 2.13
N HIS A 48 -21.57 -3.70 2.91
CA HIS A 48 -22.47 -3.99 4.02
C HIS A 48 -22.45 -2.92 5.14
N ASP A 49 -21.42 -2.06 5.16
CA ASP A 49 -21.25 -0.95 6.11
C ASP A 49 -21.57 0.43 5.50
N GLY A 50 -22.07 0.47 4.25
CA GLY A 50 -22.50 1.69 3.56
C GLY A 50 -21.43 2.40 2.74
N ARG A 51 -20.16 1.98 2.84
CA ARG A 51 -19.06 2.53 2.02
C ARG A 51 -19.26 2.23 0.53
N VAL A 52 -18.73 3.09 -0.32
CA VAL A 52 -18.86 2.94 -1.78
C VAL A 52 -17.89 1.87 -2.27
N VAL A 53 -18.38 0.92 -3.06
CA VAL A 53 -17.51 -0.09 -3.64
C VAL A 53 -16.64 0.54 -4.73
N ALA A 54 -15.32 0.50 -4.55
CA ALA A 54 -14.38 0.85 -5.61
C ALA A 54 -14.06 -0.41 -6.42
N SER A 55 -14.15 -0.35 -7.75
CA SER A 55 -13.64 -1.43 -8.60
C SER A 55 -12.12 -1.53 -8.50
N ALA A 56 -11.54 -2.66 -8.92
CA ALA A 56 -10.08 -2.83 -8.87
C ALA A 56 -9.33 -1.71 -9.63
N GLU A 57 -9.86 -1.29 -10.78
CA GLU A 57 -9.35 -0.17 -11.57
C GLU A 57 -9.44 1.16 -10.81
N LEU A 58 -10.60 1.44 -10.19
CA LEU A 58 -10.77 2.66 -9.40
C LEU A 58 -9.86 2.67 -8.17
N CYS A 59 -9.68 1.53 -7.49
CA CYS A 59 -8.71 1.40 -6.40
C CYS A 59 -7.29 1.77 -6.86
N ALA A 60 -6.85 1.31 -8.03
CA ALA A 60 -5.56 1.66 -8.59
C ALA A 60 -5.43 3.17 -8.85
N ALA A 61 -6.50 3.85 -9.27
CA ALA A 61 -6.52 5.30 -9.46
C ALA A 61 -6.52 6.10 -8.14
N LEU A 62 -7.13 5.56 -7.08
CA LEU A 62 -7.22 6.22 -5.77
C LEU A 62 -5.92 6.12 -4.95
N LEU A 63 -5.16 5.03 -5.12
CA LEU A 63 -3.95 4.74 -4.34
C LEU A 63 -2.87 5.85 -4.40
N PRO A 64 -2.53 6.41 -5.57
CA PRO A 64 -1.59 7.53 -5.65
C PRO A 64 -2.04 8.76 -4.84
N GLY A 65 -3.35 9.04 -4.82
CA GLY A 65 -3.90 10.16 -4.04
C GLY A 65 -3.90 9.90 -2.53
N ALA A 66 -4.10 8.65 -2.12
CA ALA A 66 -4.09 8.27 -0.70
C ALA A 66 -2.69 8.17 -0.09
N HIS A 67 -1.71 7.70 -0.87
CA HIS A 67 -0.33 7.47 -0.40
C HIS A 67 0.64 8.60 -0.78
N GLY A 68 0.55 9.11 -2.00
CA GLY A 68 1.55 10.01 -2.59
C GLY A 68 1.82 11.31 -1.81
N PRO A 69 0.82 12.00 -1.25
CA PRO A 69 1.05 13.27 -0.56
C PRO A 69 1.93 13.16 0.70
N THR A 70 1.85 12.03 1.42
CA THR A 70 2.48 11.87 2.73
C THR A 70 3.49 10.72 2.81
N HIS A 71 3.47 9.79 1.85
CA HIS A 71 4.26 8.56 1.88
C HIS A 71 4.15 7.80 3.21
N GLU A 72 2.98 7.89 3.82
CA GLU A 72 2.69 7.27 5.10
C GLU A 72 2.68 5.74 5.00
N GLY A 73 2.77 5.08 6.17
CA GLY A 73 2.82 3.63 6.23
C GLY A 73 1.52 2.96 5.76
N LYS A 74 1.66 1.70 5.34
CA LYS A 74 0.59 0.81 4.83
C LYS A 74 -0.77 0.96 5.52
N LYS A 75 -0.80 0.87 6.85
CA LYS A 75 -2.05 0.94 7.64
C LYS A 75 -2.73 2.31 7.54
N ARG A 76 -1.95 3.39 7.45
CA ARG A 76 -2.49 4.74 7.35
C ARG A 76 -3.06 4.98 5.95
N THR A 77 -2.34 4.54 4.91
CA THR A 77 -2.84 4.57 3.52
C THR A 77 -4.14 3.78 3.37
N LEU A 78 -4.21 2.58 3.95
CA LEU A 78 -5.44 1.79 3.99
C LEU A 78 -6.57 2.55 4.69
N ASN A 79 -6.33 3.09 5.89
CA ASN A 79 -7.33 3.84 6.64
C ASN A 79 -7.86 5.05 5.88
N ASN A 80 -7.02 5.74 5.09
CA ASN A 80 -7.44 6.88 4.28
C ASN A 80 -8.38 6.45 3.15
N LEU A 81 -8.09 5.33 2.48
CA LEU A 81 -8.98 4.77 1.46
C LEU A 81 -10.31 4.31 2.09
N GLU A 82 -10.21 3.60 3.21
CA GLU A 82 -11.33 2.98 3.90
C GLU A 82 -12.32 3.96 4.54
N GLN A 83 -12.01 5.26 4.60
CA GLN A 83 -12.97 6.28 5.06
C GLN A 83 -14.21 6.34 4.17
N LEU A 84 -14.03 6.17 2.86
CA LEU A 84 -15.10 6.33 1.86
C LEU A 84 -15.27 5.08 1.00
N TRP A 85 -14.18 4.36 0.76
CA TRP A 85 -14.11 3.30 -0.22
C TRP A 85 -14.05 1.92 0.43
N TRP A 86 -14.57 0.95 -0.29
CA TRP A 86 -14.48 -0.46 0.08
C TRP A 86 -14.17 -1.32 -1.15
N HIS A 87 -13.35 -2.35 -0.95
CA HIS A 87 -13.10 -3.39 -1.94
C HIS A 87 -12.70 -4.66 -1.17
N PRO A 88 -13.09 -5.88 -1.62
CA PRO A 88 -12.74 -7.13 -0.91
C PRO A 88 -11.24 -7.33 -0.68
N HIS A 89 -10.41 -6.70 -1.51
CA HIS A 89 -8.95 -6.82 -1.50
C HIS A 89 -8.24 -5.46 -1.25
N MET A 90 -8.92 -4.48 -0.65
CA MET A 90 -8.36 -3.13 -0.42
C MET A 90 -7.03 -3.16 0.34
N GLU A 91 -6.93 -3.98 1.39
CA GLU A 91 -5.70 -4.16 2.18
C GLU A 91 -4.55 -4.70 1.31
N ALA A 92 -4.79 -5.78 0.58
CA ALA A 92 -3.77 -6.40 -0.26
C ALA A 92 -3.27 -5.43 -1.35
N MET A 93 -4.18 -4.73 -2.03
CA MET A 93 -3.81 -3.77 -3.09
C MET A 93 -3.05 -2.57 -2.53
N SER A 94 -3.49 -2.01 -1.40
CA SER A 94 -2.80 -0.88 -0.77
C SER A 94 -1.43 -1.25 -0.23
N PHE A 95 -1.28 -2.44 0.33
CA PHE A 95 0.00 -2.89 0.87
C PHE A 95 0.99 -3.16 -0.25
N LEU A 96 0.55 -3.78 -1.35
CA LEU A 96 1.36 -3.99 -2.55
C LEU A 96 1.84 -2.65 -3.13
N PHE A 97 0.93 -1.68 -3.27
CA PHE A 97 1.29 -0.34 -3.76
C PHE A 97 2.34 0.35 -2.89
N CYS A 98 2.20 0.29 -1.55
CA CYS A 98 3.20 0.83 -0.64
C CYS A 98 4.54 0.09 -0.71
N ASP A 99 4.53 -1.23 -0.93
CA ASP A 99 5.76 -2.03 -1.06
C ASP A 99 6.53 -1.72 -2.35
N GLU A 100 5.81 -1.37 -3.42
CA GLU A 100 6.38 -1.02 -4.73
C GLU A 100 6.75 0.47 -4.85
N CYS A 101 6.39 1.29 -3.85
CA CYS A 101 6.69 2.72 -3.84
C CYS A 101 8.21 2.97 -3.77
N GLN A 102 8.78 3.50 -4.85
CA GLN A 102 10.21 3.80 -4.96
C GLN A 102 10.67 4.86 -3.96
N ILE A 103 9.82 5.85 -3.68
CA ILE A 103 10.14 6.93 -2.72
C ILE A 103 10.26 6.33 -1.31
N CYS A 104 9.28 5.53 -0.88
CA CYS A 104 9.38 4.83 0.39
C CYS A 104 10.55 3.84 0.42
N GLY A 105 10.80 3.09 -0.67
CA GLY A 105 11.93 2.17 -0.77
C GLY A 105 13.29 2.85 -0.57
N ASN A 106 13.45 4.07 -1.08
CA ASN A 106 14.69 4.85 -0.98
C ASN A 106 14.86 5.58 0.36
N HIS A 107 13.76 5.99 1.00
CA HIS A 107 13.80 6.85 2.19
C HIS A 107 13.42 6.18 3.51
N ASN A 108 12.83 4.97 3.47
CA ASN A 108 12.47 4.20 4.65
C ASN A 108 13.35 2.94 4.74
N PRO A 109 14.57 3.04 5.29
CA PRO A 109 15.49 1.91 5.36
C PRO A 109 14.85 0.78 6.16
N ARG A 110 14.66 -0.36 5.50
CA ARG A 110 14.17 -1.58 6.17
C ARG A 110 15.18 -1.96 7.26
N LYS A 111 14.67 -2.42 8.41
CA LYS A 111 15.56 -2.97 9.45
C LYS A 111 16.39 -4.08 8.80
N PRO A 112 17.73 -3.92 8.72
CA PRO A 112 18.56 -4.97 8.16
C PRO A 112 18.41 -6.21 9.04
N PHE A 113 18.54 -7.38 8.42
CA PHE A 113 18.72 -8.60 9.18
C PHE A 113 19.95 -8.42 10.07
N LYS A 114 19.73 -8.43 11.39
CA LYS A 114 20.84 -8.43 12.35
C LYS A 114 21.40 -9.83 12.36
N THR A 115 22.56 -10.01 11.75
CA THR A 115 23.33 -11.24 11.91
C THR A 115 23.60 -11.46 13.40
N PRO A 116 23.54 -12.71 13.89
CA PRO A 116 23.99 -13.01 15.23
C PRO A 116 25.41 -12.48 15.42
N MET A 117 25.66 -11.84 16.56
CA MET A 117 26.99 -11.33 16.87
C MET A 117 27.95 -12.52 16.91
N GLY A 118 28.97 -12.50 16.05
CA GLY A 118 30.03 -13.50 16.10
C GLY A 118 30.79 -13.40 17.42
N SER A 119 31.27 -14.52 17.93
CA SER A 119 32.18 -14.57 19.06
C SER A 119 33.59 -14.89 18.57
N TYR A 120 34.57 -14.13 19.02
CA TYR A 120 35.97 -14.53 18.88
C TYR A 120 36.29 -15.65 19.88
N PRO A 121 37.13 -16.64 19.52
CA PRO A 121 37.65 -17.60 20.47
C PRO A 121 38.49 -16.88 21.55
N VAL A 122 38.49 -17.41 22.77
CA VAL A 122 39.31 -16.88 23.86
C VAL A 122 40.79 -17.23 23.57
N PRO A 123 41.71 -16.25 23.59
CA PRO A 123 43.13 -16.53 23.40
C PRO A 123 43.67 -17.45 24.51
N SER A 124 44.52 -18.41 24.13
CA SER A 124 45.06 -19.44 25.04
C SER A 124 46.38 -19.04 25.71
N ALA A 125 46.99 -17.95 25.25
CA ALA A 125 48.26 -17.44 25.74
C ALA A 125 48.30 -15.92 25.70
N CYS A 126 49.17 -15.33 26.53
CA CYS A 126 49.45 -13.90 26.51
C CYS A 126 49.95 -13.47 25.12
N PHE A 127 49.55 -12.28 24.68
CA PHE A 127 49.97 -11.67 23.40
C PHE A 127 49.56 -12.43 22.13
N GLN A 128 48.67 -13.42 22.23
CA GLN A 128 48.19 -14.17 21.06
C GLN A 128 47.33 -13.29 20.13
N ASP A 129 46.41 -12.50 20.70
CA ASP A 129 45.58 -11.55 19.96
C ASP A 129 45.71 -10.15 20.60
N ILE A 130 46.05 -9.14 19.80
CA ILE A 130 46.20 -7.73 20.23
C ILE A 130 45.31 -6.86 19.34
N SER A 131 44.32 -6.19 19.93
CA SER A 131 43.50 -5.19 19.25
C SER A 131 43.90 -3.80 19.73
N ILE A 132 44.37 -2.95 18.81
CA ILE A 132 44.75 -1.56 19.09
C ILE A 132 43.79 -0.68 18.29
N ASP A 133 43.13 0.25 18.97
CA ASP A 133 42.34 1.30 18.35
C ASP A 133 42.91 2.66 18.73
N TYR A 134 42.78 3.63 17.84
CA TYR A 134 43.22 5.00 18.08
C TYR A 134 42.01 5.85 18.43
N THR A 135 42.09 6.52 19.57
CA THR A 135 41.18 7.63 19.87
C THR A 135 41.87 8.94 19.51
N ASP A 136 41.15 9.83 18.81
CA ASP A 136 41.66 11.13 18.37
C ASP A 136 42.21 11.95 19.56
N MET A 137 43.25 12.77 19.31
CA MET A 137 43.98 13.58 20.31
C MET A 137 43.69 15.07 20.15
#